data_AF-A0A920TDI6-F1
#
_entry.id   AF-A0A920TDI6-F1
#
_cell.length_a   1.000
_cell.length_b   1.000
_cell.length_c   1.000
_cell.angle_alpha   90.00
_cell.angle_beta   90.00
_cell.angle_gamma   90.00
#
_symmetry.space_group_name_H-M   'P 1'
#
loop_
_entity.id
_entity.type
_entity.pdbx_description
1 polymer ?
#
loop_
_entity_poly.entity_id
_entity_poly.type
_entity_poly.pdbx_seq_one_letter_code
_entity_poly.pdbx_strand_id
1 'polypeptide(L)'
;MVPDSPVCRWICFENLMYGFSTLFARSFFIIGESNKSIMNLQPNDPLRLDDADVELATLRIREMGLLGDGVAIFEEDEIPVFGGLVGELVKARIYRYSRRKKNLITAIVIEVIESSPKRVKPPCQYFISCSGCQWQHMEYSSQLIEKKKLCSETNAGV
;
A
#
# COMPACT_ATOMS: atom_id res chain seq x y z
N MET A 1 19.35 12.07 25.21
CA MET A 1 19.76 11.37 26.44
C MET A 1 18.50 10.91 27.14
N VAL A 2 18.14 9.64 26.98
CA VAL A 2 17.07 8.97 27.72
C VAL A 2 17.74 8.36 28.96
N PRO A 3 17.24 8.60 30.18
CA PRO A 3 17.83 8.01 31.38
C PRO A 3 17.33 6.58 31.61
N ASP A 4 18.27 5.76 32.06
CA ASP A 4 18.11 4.41 32.60
C ASP A 4 17.18 4.39 33.82
N SER A 5 16.43 3.28 34.01
CA SER A 5 16.59 2.39 35.18
C SER A 5 15.40 1.44 35.39
N PRO A 6 15.61 0.34 36.14
CA PRO A 6 14.88 -0.93 36.02
C PRO A 6 14.02 -1.25 37.25
N VAL A 7 12.77 -1.67 37.07
CA VAL A 7 11.99 -2.26 38.17
C VAL A 7 11.02 -3.28 37.58
N CYS A 8 11.22 -4.56 37.94
CA CYS A 8 10.18 -5.55 38.27
C CYS A 8 10.78 -6.96 38.22
N ARG A 9 11.50 -7.29 39.29
CA ARG A 9 11.80 -8.63 39.77
C ARG A 9 11.15 -8.69 41.17
N TRP A 10 10.70 -9.88 41.60
CA TRP A 10 10.03 -10.21 42.89
C TRP A 10 8.50 -10.08 42.85
N ILE A 11 7.66 -10.93 43.44
CA ILE A 11 7.65 -12.32 43.95
C ILE A 11 6.23 -12.48 44.54
N CYS A 12 5.58 -13.63 44.38
CA CYS A 12 4.52 -14.19 45.26
C CYS A 12 4.15 -15.57 44.68
N PHE A 13 4.80 -16.67 45.07
CA PHE A 13 4.73 -17.42 46.34
C PHE A 13 3.40 -18.18 46.53
N GLU A 14 3.55 -19.49 46.37
CA GLU A 14 2.78 -20.70 46.69
C GLU A 14 1.60 -20.73 47.69
N ASN A 15 0.71 -21.67 47.33
CA ASN A 15 -0.02 -22.67 48.15
C ASN A 15 -1.21 -22.27 49.04
N LEU A 16 -2.39 -22.82 48.70
CA LEU A 16 -3.11 -23.72 49.62
C LEU A 16 -4.05 -24.70 48.90
N MET A 17 -4.23 -25.85 49.56
CA MET A 17 -4.74 -27.16 49.17
C MET A 17 -6.28 -27.30 49.04
N TYR A 18 -6.67 -28.54 48.69
CA TYR A 18 -7.99 -29.21 48.73
C TYR A 18 -8.77 -29.12 47.41
N GLY A 19 -8.93 -30.15 46.57
CA GLY A 19 -8.82 -31.60 46.70
C GLY A 19 -10.15 -32.22 46.27
N PHE A 20 -10.22 -32.97 45.16
CA PHE A 20 -11.23 -34.04 44.96
C PHE A 20 -10.95 -34.90 43.71
N SER A 21 -10.84 -36.21 43.97
CA SER A 21 -11.08 -37.39 43.12
C SER A 21 -10.41 -37.53 41.74
N THR A 22 -9.32 -38.30 41.74
CA THR A 22 -9.11 -39.53 40.96
C THR A 22 -10.02 -39.76 39.73
N LEU A 23 -9.42 -39.75 38.53
CA LEU A 23 -9.40 -40.88 37.60
C LEU A 23 -8.55 -40.50 36.36
N PHE A 24 -7.79 -41.49 35.87
CA PHE A 24 -7.01 -41.49 34.63
C PHE A 24 -5.67 -40.72 34.62
N ALA A 25 -4.69 -41.27 35.32
CA ALA A 25 -3.30 -41.18 34.90
C ALA A 25 -2.96 -42.34 33.96
N ARG A 26 -2.67 -42.05 32.69
CA ARG A 26 -1.76 -42.89 31.91
C ARG A 26 -1.08 -42.11 30.78
N SER A 27 0.22 -41.93 30.98
CA SER A 27 1.28 -41.69 29.98
C SER A 27 1.28 -40.34 29.26
N PHE A 28 2.16 -39.42 29.66
CA PHE A 28 3.55 -39.26 29.20
C PHE A 28 3.67 -38.44 27.89
N PHE A 29 4.07 -37.18 28.08
CA PHE A 29 5.20 -36.55 27.37
C PHE A 29 5.06 -36.29 25.85
N ILE A 30 4.84 -35.03 25.46
CA ILE A 30 5.80 -34.14 24.76
C ILE A 30 5.09 -32.81 24.40
N ILE A 31 5.61 -31.73 24.99
CA ILE A 31 5.85 -30.37 24.45
C ILE A 31 4.83 -29.82 23.42
N GLY A 32 4.09 -28.80 23.87
CA GLY A 32 3.89 -27.52 23.18
C GLY A 32 3.21 -27.49 21.81
N GLU A 33 2.02 -26.90 21.75
CA GLU A 33 1.77 -25.80 20.80
C GLU A 33 0.50 -25.04 21.20
N SER A 34 0.73 -23.89 21.83
CA SER A 34 -0.26 -22.84 21.98
C SER A 34 -0.73 -22.38 20.59
N ASN A 35 -2.04 -22.43 20.37
CA ASN A 35 -2.80 -21.46 19.59
C ASN A 35 -2.04 -20.79 18.43
N LYS A 36 -1.98 -21.46 17.30
CA LYS A 36 -2.08 -20.76 16.02
C LYS A 36 -3.21 -21.40 15.25
N SER A 37 -4.31 -20.67 15.15
CA SER A 37 -5.17 -20.72 13.99
C SER A 37 -4.29 -20.60 12.75
N ILE A 38 -3.86 -21.74 12.22
CA ILE A 38 -3.33 -21.85 10.86
C ILE A 38 -4.56 -21.65 9.98
N MET A 39 -4.93 -20.38 9.81
CA MET A 39 -5.78 -19.95 8.72
C MET A 39 -5.15 -20.50 7.46
N ASN A 40 -5.98 -21.16 6.66
CA ASN A 40 -5.65 -21.64 5.32
C ASN A 40 -4.95 -20.53 4.52
N LEU A 41 -3.62 -20.56 4.51
CA LEU A 41 -2.80 -19.73 3.62
C LEU A 41 -2.91 -20.38 2.24
N GLN A 42 -3.84 -19.87 1.44
CA GLN A 42 -3.87 -20.22 0.02
C GLN A 42 -2.57 -19.73 -0.62
N PRO A 43 -1.88 -20.54 -1.44
CA PRO A 43 -0.59 -20.19 -2.04
C PRO A 43 -0.60 -18.92 -2.91
N ASN A 44 -1.78 -18.35 -3.21
CA ASN A 44 -1.96 -17.13 -3.98
C ASN A 44 -2.82 -16.14 -3.17
N ASP A 45 -2.23 -15.55 -2.12
CA ASP A 45 -2.79 -14.38 -1.47
C ASP A 45 -2.40 -13.14 -2.31
N PRO A 46 -3.35 -12.42 -2.93
CA PRO A 46 -3.07 -11.29 -3.83
C PRO A 46 -2.41 -10.07 -3.15
N LEU A 47 -2.12 -10.16 -1.85
CA LEU A 47 -1.51 -9.09 -1.06
C LEU A 47 -0.05 -9.36 -0.66
N ARG A 48 0.60 -10.43 -1.16
CA ARG A 48 1.99 -10.76 -0.82
C ARG A 48 2.98 -10.60 -2.00
N LEU A 49 4.07 -9.92 -1.67
CA LEU A 49 5.03 -9.20 -2.51
C LEU A 49 6.19 -10.07 -3.02
N ASP A 50 5.90 -11.24 -3.58
CA ASP A 50 6.92 -12.09 -4.22
C ASP A 50 6.54 -12.37 -5.68
N ASP A 51 6.14 -11.32 -6.42
CA ASP A 51 5.78 -11.47 -7.83
C ASP A 51 7.05 -11.60 -8.67
N ALA A 52 7.35 -12.82 -9.13
CA ALA A 52 8.42 -13.09 -10.08
C ALA A 52 8.23 -12.38 -11.44
N ASP A 53 7.02 -11.90 -11.72
CA ASP A 53 6.65 -11.26 -12.99
C ASP A 53 6.33 -9.77 -12.77
N VAL A 54 7.38 -8.98 -12.48
CA VAL A 54 7.26 -7.52 -12.44
C VAL A 54 7.22 -6.98 -13.87
N GLU A 55 6.02 -6.70 -14.37
CA GLU A 55 5.84 -6.04 -15.66
C GLU A 55 6.17 -4.55 -15.53
N LEU A 56 7.20 -4.11 -16.25
CA LEU A 56 7.66 -2.74 -16.29
C LEU A 56 7.40 -2.15 -17.68
N ALA A 57 6.74 -1.01 -17.73
CA ALA A 57 6.51 -0.27 -18.97
C ALA A 57 6.98 1.17 -18.83
N THR A 58 7.53 1.71 -19.92
CA THR A 58 7.81 3.13 -20.03
C THR A 58 6.55 3.82 -20.57
N LEU A 59 5.98 4.71 -19.77
CA LEU A 59 4.72 5.38 -20.06
C LEU A 59 4.92 6.90 -20.07
N ARG A 60 4.21 7.56 -20.98
CA ARG A 60 4.11 9.02 -21.02
C ARG A 60 2.79 9.45 -20.43
N ILE A 61 2.85 10.29 -19.39
CA ILE A 61 1.64 10.81 -18.75
C ILE A 61 1.05 11.92 -19.61
N ARG A 62 -0.21 11.75 -20.04
CA ARG A 62 -0.92 12.71 -20.89
C ARG A 62 -1.67 13.74 -20.06
N GLU A 63 -2.45 13.27 -19.11
CA GLU A 63 -3.40 14.10 -18.35
C GLU A 63 -3.39 13.75 -16.86
N MET A 64 -3.99 14.61 -16.03
CA MET A 64 -4.26 14.30 -14.62
C MET A 64 -5.70 13.80 -14.50
N GLY A 65 -5.89 12.72 -13.75
CA GLY A 65 -7.20 12.23 -13.35
C GLY A 65 -7.78 13.01 -12.17
N LEU A 66 -9.07 12.78 -11.91
CA LEU A 66 -9.84 13.48 -10.87
C LEU A 66 -9.25 13.35 -9.46
N LEU A 67 -8.69 12.18 -9.14
CA LEU A 67 -8.10 11.90 -7.83
C LEU A 67 -6.69 12.50 -7.68
N GLY A 68 -6.01 12.83 -8.78
CA GLY A 68 -4.60 13.25 -8.79
C GLY A 68 -3.63 12.15 -9.22
N ASP A 69 -4.16 11.12 -9.85
CA ASP A 69 -3.38 10.10 -10.55
C ASP A 69 -3.07 10.60 -11.96
N GLY A 70 -1.92 10.26 -12.52
CA GLY A 70 -1.64 10.53 -13.92
C GLY A 70 -2.40 9.55 -14.82
N VAL A 71 -2.86 9.99 -15.98
CA VAL A 71 -3.45 9.11 -16.99
C VAL A 71 -2.44 8.87 -18.10
N ALA A 72 -2.19 7.60 -18.41
CA ALA A 72 -1.33 7.18 -19.51
C ALA A 72 -2.06 6.16 -20.39
N ILE A 73 -1.60 6.02 -21.62
CA ILE A 73 -2.09 4.97 -22.52
C ILE A 73 -1.10 3.82 -22.49
N PHE A 74 -1.63 2.62 -22.24
CA PHE A 74 -0.89 1.37 -22.28
C PHE A 74 -1.74 0.32 -23.00
N GLU A 75 -1.18 -0.34 -24.02
CA GLU A 75 -1.91 -1.36 -24.81
C GLU A 75 -3.28 -0.88 -25.34
N GLU A 76 -3.37 0.40 -25.78
CA GLU A 76 -4.60 1.07 -26.24
C GLU A 76 -5.62 1.42 -25.14
N ASP A 77 -5.39 0.99 -23.91
CA ASP A 77 -6.22 1.31 -22.75
C ASP A 77 -5.69 2.53 -21.97
N GLU A 78 -6.61 3.37 -21.46
CA GLU A 78 -6.28 4.44 -20.52
C GLU A 78 -6.15 3.87 -19.10
N ILE A 79 -4.95 3.98 -18.54
CA ILE A 79 -4.64 3.46 -17.20
C ILE A 79 -4.27 4.59 -16.23
N PRO A 80 -4.76 4.54 -14.98
CA PRO A 80 -4.30 5.43 -13.93
C PRO A 80 -2.89 5.03 -13.46
N VAL A 81 -2.05 6.03 -13.28
CA VAL A 81 -0.64 5.92 -12.89
C VAL A 81 -0.40 6.75 -11.63
N PHE A 82 -0.10 6.06 -10.52
CA PHE A 82 0.18 6.72 -9.25
C PHE A 82 1.57 7.33 -9.23
N GLY A 83 1.65 8.62 -8.88
CA GLY A 83 2.91 9.36 -8.70
C GLY A 83 3.52 9.93 -9.99
N GLY A 84 2.78 9.89 -11.10
CA GLY A 84 3.15 10.53 -12.36
C GLY A 84 2.50 11.91 -12.53
N LEU A 85 3.24 12.87 -13.08
CA LEU A 85 2.72 14.19 -13.45
C LEU A 85 2.58 14.34 -14.96
N VAL A 86 1.67 15.22 -15.40
CA VAL A 86 1.48 15.54 -16.82
C VAL A 86 2.78 15.97 -17.50
N GLY A 87 3.03 15.36 -18.66
CA GLY A 87 4.19 15.64 -19.50
C GLY A 87 5.44 14.84 -19.14
N GLU A 88 5.41 14.03 -18.07
CA GLU A 88 6.55 13.20 -17.66
C GLU A 88 6.65 11.89 -18.45
N LEU A 89 7.90 11.44 -18.63
CA LEU A 89 8.22 10.08 -19.07
C LEU A 89 8.66 9.27 -17.85
N VAL A 90 7.89 8.24 -17.52
CA VAL A 90 8.08 7.44 -16.30
C VAL A 90 8.19 5.97 -16.62
N LYS A 91 9.02 5.26 -15.86
CA LYS A 91 9.03 3.80 -15.82
C LYS A 91 8.09 3.37 -14.70
N ALA A 92 6.99 2.72 -15.07
CA ALA A 92 5.95 2.32 -14.13
C ALA A 92 5.84 0.79 -14.07
N ARG A 93 5.52 0.28 -12.89
CA ARG A 93 5.11 -1.11 -12.68
C ARG A 93 3.63 -1.22 -12.95
N ILE A 94 3.26 -2.19 -13.78
CA ILE A 94 1.87 -2.49 -14.10
C ILE A 94 1.32 -3.49 -13.09
N TYR A 95 0.13 -3.20 -12.59
CA TYR A 95 -0.65 -4.04 -11.69
C TYR A 95 -1.97 -4.36 -12.38
N ARG A 96 -2.16 -5.64 -12.70
CA ARG A 96 -3.42 -6.18 -13.22
C ARG A 96 -4.14 -6.91 -12.09
N TYR A 97 -5.37 -6.50 -11.77
CA TYR A 97 -6.16 -7.16 -10.75
C TYR A 97 -7.64 -7.23 -11.16
N SER A 98 -8.33 -8.29 -10.75
CA SER A 98 -9.75 -8.46 -11.01
C SER A 98 -10.57 -8.11 -9.78
N ARG A 99 -11.47 -7.13 -9.90
CA ARG A 99 -12.40 -6.74 -8.82
C ARG A 99 -13.83 -6.83 -9.34
N ARG A 100 -14.70 -7.57 -8.64
CA ARG A 100 -16.13 -7.73 -9.01
C ARG A 100 -16.31 -8.16 -10.47
N LYS A 101 -15.49 -9.11 -10.94
CA LYS A 101 -15.46 -9.62 -12.33
C LYS A 101 -15.06 -8.59 -13.40
N LYS A 102 -14.51 -7.43 -13.01
CA LYS A 102 -13.90 -6.46 -13.93
C LYS A 102 -12.39 -6.57 -13.82
N ASN A 103 -11.72 -6.70 -14.96
CA ASN A 103 -10.28 -6.62 -15.04
C ASN A 103 -9.89 -5.14 -15.02
N LEU A 104 -9.05 -4.77 -14.06
CA LEU A 104 -8.56 -3.41 -13.89
C LEU A 104 -7.05 -3.44 -14.03
N ILE A 105 -6.53 -2.39 -14.67
CA ILE A 105 -5.10 -2.19 -14.89
C ILE A 105 -4.76 -0.86 -14.23
N THR A 106 -3.68 -0.84 -13.46
CA THR A 106 -3.19 0.36 -12.77
C THR A 106 -1.68 0.32 -12.73
N ALA A 107 -1.04 1.48 -12.69
CA ALA A 107 0.41 1.56 -12.67
C ALA A 107 0.92 2.38 -11.47
N ILE A 108 2.11 2.03 -10.98
CA ILE A 108 2.82 2.81 -9.96
C ILE A 108 4.19 3.20 -10.53
N VAL A 109 4.54 4.49 -10.44
CA VAL A 109 5.85 4.96 -10.88
C VAL A 109 6.95 4.38 -10.00
N ILE A 110 7.95 3.74 -10.63
CA ILE A 110 9.18 3.30 -9.97
C ILE A 110 10.27 4.35 -10.17
N GLU A 111 10.38 4.85 -11.40
CA GLU A 111 11.47 5.75 -11.79
C GLU A 111 10.94 6.81 -12.76
N VAL A 112 11.41 8.04 -12.60
CA VAL A 112 11.09 9.15 -13.50
C VAL A 112 12.28 9.37 -14.42
N ILE A 113 12.09 9.12 -15.72
CA ILE A 113 13.14 9.26 -16.74
C ILE A 113 13.25 10.73 -17.15
N GLU A 114 12.11 11.36 -17.42
CA GLU A 114 12.02 12.79 -17.73
C GLU A 114 11.09 13.46 -16.73
N SER A 115 11.67 14.24 -15.82
CA SER A 115 10.93 14.99 -14.81
C SER A 115 10.32 16.26 -15.39
N SER A 116 9.09 16.56 -15.01
CA SER A 116 8.43 17.81 -15.36
C SER A 116 8.98 18.96 -14.51
N PRO A 117 9.10 20.19 -15.05
CA PRO A 117 9.52 21.36 -14.27
C PRO A 117 8.53 21.69 -13.13
N LYS A 118 7.30 21.18 -13.22
CA LYS A 118 6.24 21.34 -12.21
C LYS A 118 6.41 20.40 -11.00
N ARG A 119 7.37 19.47 -11.05
CA ARG A 119 7.61 18.49 -9.99
C ARG A 119 8.32 19.15 -8.81
N VAL A 120 7.74 19.02 -7.63
CA VAL A 120 8.33 19.50 -6.37
C VAL A 120 8.53 18.34 -5.40
N LYS A 121 9.51 18.47 -4.51
CA LYS A 121 9.70 17.49 -3.45
C LYS A 121 8.51 17.61 -2.47
N PRO A 122 7.76 16.53 -2.23
CA PRO A 122 6.62 16.57 -1.31
C PRO A 122 7.13 16.87 0.11
N PRO A 123 6.42 17.71 0.88
CA PRO A 123 6.82 18.03 2.26
C PRO A 123 6.56 16.86 3.22
N CYS A 124 5.64 15.95 2.88
CA CYS A 124 5.32 14.79 3.71
C CYS A 124 6.28 13.63 3.47
N GLN A 125 6.88 13.13 4.55
CA GLN A 125 7.75 11.95 4.53
C GLN A 125 7.02 10.64 4.18
N TYR A 126 5.70 10.58 4.40
CA TYR A 126 4.87 9.41 4.12
C TYR A 126 4.21 9.48 2.73
N PHE A 127 4.61 10.43 1.88
CA PHE A 127 4.10 10.53 0.52
C PHE A 127 4.31 9.20 -0.23
N ILE A 128 3.33 8.77 -1.03
CA ILE A 128 3.20 7.44 -1.67
C ILE A 128 2.82 6.30 -0.70
N SER A 129 3.39 6.25 0.50
CA SER A 129 3.00 5.23 1.50
C SER A 129 1.61 5.49 2.10
N CYS A 130 1.26 6.77 2.24
CA CYS A 130 -0.03 7.23 2.72
C CYS A 130 -0.89 7.65 1.52
N SER A 131 -2.04 7.00 1.33
CA SER A 131 -2.99 7.27 0.25
C SER A 131 -3.77 8.59 0.40
N GLY A 132 -3.51 9.38 1.45
CA GLY A 132 -4.28 10.60 1.74
C GLY A 132 -3.92 11.82 0.90
N CYS A 133 -2.73 11.87 0.28
CA CYS A 133 -2.24 13.07 -0.40
C CYS A 133 -1.56 12.74 -1.74
N GLN A 134 -2.31 12.79 -2.83
CA GLN A 134 -1.81 12.43 -4.17
C GLN A 134 -1.10 13.59 -4.87
N TRP A 135 -1.53 14.84 -4.67
CA TRP A 135 -1.04 16.01 -5.42
C TRP A 135 0.25 16.66 -4.90
N GLN A 136 0.79 16.24 -3.75
CA GLN A 136 1.89 16.95 -3.07
C GLN A 136 3.21 17.00 -3.85
N HIS A 137 3.36 16.15 -4.87
CA HIS A 137 4.53 16.14 -5.75
C HIS A 137 4.44 17.16 -6.90
N MET A 138 3.34 17.90 -7.01
CA MET A 138 3.12 18.97 -7.99
C MET A 138 3.19 20.34 -7.31
N GLU A 139 3.77 21.34 -7.97
CA GLU A 139 3.74 22.73 -7.52
C GLU A 139 2.28 23.23 -7.34
N TYR A 140 2.02 23.98 -6.27
CA TYR A 140 0.66 24.43 -5.93
C TYR A 140 -0.01 25.25 -7.03
N SER A 141 0.75 26.12 -7.71
CA SER A 141 0.27 26.91 -8.85
C SER A 141 -0.30 26.01 -9.96
N SER A 142 0.40 24.92 -10.26
CA SER A 142 -0.01 23.91 -11.23
C SER A 142 -1.22 23.10 -10.74
N GLN A 143 -1.28 22.75 -9.45
CA GLN A 143 -2.44 22.03 -8.88
C GLN A 143 -3.75 22.82 -9.09
N LEU A 144 -3.72 24.14 -8.92
CA LEU A 144 -4.90 24.98 -9.13
C LEU A 144 -5.35 25.01 -10.59
N ILE A 145 -4.42 25.00 -11.53
CA ILE A 145 -4.71 24.98 -12.97
C ILE A 145 -5.40 23.66 -13.35
N GLU A 146 -4.82 22.53 -12.94
CA GLU A 146 -5.38 21.21 -13.25
C GLU A 146 -6.76 21.01 -12.58
N LYS A 147 -6.93 21.44 -11.32
CA LYS A 147 -8.23 21.37 -10.65
C LYS A 147 -9.30 22.23 -11.31
N LYS A 148 -8.94 23.41 -11.82
CA LYS A 148 -9.86 24.25 -12.58
C LYS A 148 -10.25 23.58 -13.90
N LYS A 149 -9.29 23.00 -14.62
CA LYS A 149 -9.53 22.22 -15.85
C LYS A 149 -10.54 21.09 -15.57
N LEU A 150 -10.27 20.25 -14.57
CA LEU A 150 -11.13 19.14 -14.16
C LEU A 150 -12.55 19.60 -13.78
N CYS A 151 -12.67 20.70 -13.04
CA CYS A 151 -13.97 21.25 -12.64
C CYS A 151 -14.75 21.78 -13.86
N SER A 152 -14.09 22.44 -14.80
CA SER A 152 -14.73 22.92 -16.02
C SER A 152 -15.21 21.78 -16.92
N GLU A 153 -14.44 20.70 -17.03
CA GLU A 153 -14.79 19.52 -17.83
C GLU A 153 -15.96 18.75 -17.21
N THR A 154 -15.95 18.57 -15.89
CA THR A 154 -17.04 17.88 -15.18
C THR A 154 -18.36 18.63 -15.30
N ASN A 155 -18.34 19.96 -15.22
CA ASN A 155 -19.54 20.78 -15.34
C ASN A 155 -20.11 20.83 -16.76
N ALA A 156 -19.31 20.56 -17.80
CA ALA A 156 -19.78 20.53 -19.18
C ALA A 156 -20.54 19.23 -19.53
N GLY A 157 -20.42 18.18 -18.70
CA GLY A 157 -21.08 16.89 -18.87
C GLY A 157 -22.41 16.75 -18.11
N VAL A 158 -22.92 17.81 -17.49
CA VAL A 158 -24.20 17.86 -16.75
C VAL A 158 -25.24 18.66 -17.52
#